data_AF-A0A523Y7U0-F1
#
_entry.id   AF-A0A523Y7U0-F1
#
_cell.length_a   1.000
_cell.length_b   1.000
_cell.length_c   1.000
_cell.angle_alpha   90.00
_cell.angle_beta   90.00
_cell.angle_gamma   90.00
#
_symmetry.space_group_name_H-M   'P 1'
#
loop_
_entity.id
_entity.type
_entity.pdbx_description
1 polymer ?
#
loop_
_entity_poly.entity_id
_entity_poly.type
_entity_poly.pdbx_seq_one_letter_code
_entity_poly.pdbx_strand_id
1 'polypeptide(L)' 'MRKPAVAGSFYAGSAAGLRRQIEDCFKHALGPGALPSMPKVRERHILGLVSPHAGYVYSGPVAAHGF' A
#
# COMPACT_ATOMS: atom_id res chain seq x y z
N MET A 1 3.18 -17.73 16.93
CA MET A 1 3.58 -16.70 15.94
C MET A 1 2.83 -16.97 14.63
N ARG A 2 2.12 -15.99 14.05
CA ARG A 2 1.44 -16.15 12.75
C ARG A 2 2.36 -15.63 11.63
N LYS A 3 2.83 -16.51 10.75
CA LYS A 3 3.66 -16.12 9.60
C LYS A 3 2.78 -15.57 8.46
N PRO A 4 3.30 -14.65 7.61
CA PRO A 4 2.56 -14.15 6.46
C PRO A 4 2.39 -15.25 5.40
N ALA A 5 1.17 -15.79 5.27
CA ALA A 5 0.89 -16.95 4.42
C ALA A 5 0.96 -16.68 2.90
N VAL A 6 0.86 -15.43 2.48
CA VAL A 6 0.81 -15.01 1.05
C VAL A 6 1.98 -14.12 0.64
N ALA A 7 3.00 -13.99 1.50
CA ALA A 7 4.23 -13.31 1.15
C ALA A 7 4.97 -14.10 0.06
N GLY A 8 5.39 -13.42 -1.00
CA GLY A 8 5.99 -14.04 -2.19
C GLY A 8 4.98 -14.44 -3.27
N SER A 9 3.67 -14.38 -3.01
CA SER A 9 2.63 -14.63 -4.00
C SER A 9 1.76 -13.41 -4.25
N PHE A 10 1.12 -12.85 -3.23
CA PHE A 10 0.22 -11.69 -3.37
C PHE A 10 0.97 -10.36 -3.35
N TYR A 11 2.10 -10.34 -2.65
CA TYR A 11 3.03 -9.22 -2.55
C TYR A 11 4.45 -9.75 -2.39
N ALA A 12 5.46 -8.92 -2.58
CA ALA A 12 6.86 -9.32 -2.53
C ALA A 12 7.23 -9.96 -1.17
N GLY A 13 7.93 -11.11 -1.23
CA GLY A 13 8.26 -11.89 -0.03
C GLY A 13 9.42 -11.35 0.81
N SER A 14 10.14 -10.34 0.31
CA SER A 14 11.24 -9.69 1.03
C SER A 14 10.88 -8.27 1.45
N ALA A 15 11.43 -7.82 2.57
CA ALA A 15 11.16 -6.47 3.06
C ALA A 15 11.60 -5.37 2.08
N ALA A 16 12.72 -5.56 1.38
CA ALA A 16 13.20 -4.61 0.37
C ALA A 16 12.27 -4.58 -0.85
N GLY A 17 11.87 -5.76 -1.35
CA GLY A 17 10.94 -5.86 -2.47
C GLY A 17 9.56 -5.29 -2.14
N LEU A 18 9.06 -5.54 -0.93
CA LEU A 18 7.76 -5.03 -0.49
C LEU A 18 7.75 -3.50 -0.38
N ARG A 19 8.81 -2.89 0.16
CA ARG A 19 8.93 -1.42 0.18
C ARG A 19 8.86 -0.82 -1.21
N ARG A 20 9.68 -1.35 -2.13
CA ARG A 20 9.67 -0.89 -3.53
C ARG A 20 8.30 -1.06 -4.17
N GLN A 21 7.66 -2.21 -3.99
CA GLN A 21 6.32 -2.47 -4.53
C GLN A 21 5.28 -1.49 -3.98
N ILE A 22 5.34 -1.14 -2.69
CA ILE A 22 4.45 -0.13 -2.10
C ILE A 22 4.72 1.26 -2.70
N GLU A 23 5.98 1.67 -2.80
CA GLU A 23 6.33 2.95 -3.44
C GLU A 23 5.85 3.02 -4.89
N ASP A 24 5.98 1.92 -5.64
CA ASP A 24 5.49 1.81 -7.01
C ASP A 24 3.97 1.93 -7.06
N CYS A 25 3.24 1.35 -6.09
CA CYS A 25 1.77 1.52 -5.98
C CYS A 25 1.40 3.00 -5.77
N PHE A 26 2.12 3.71 -4.91
CA PHE A 26 1.91 5.13 -4.68
C PHE A 26 2.19 5.98 -5.93
N LYS A 27 3.25 5.67 -6.67
CA LYS A 27 3.67 6.40 -7.87
C LYS A 27 2.93 5.97 -9.15
N HIS A 28 2.15 4.89 -9.09
CA HIS A 28 1.43 4.37 -10.25
C HIS A 28 0.37 5.36 -10.75
N ALA A 29 0.07 5.34 -12.05
CA ALA A 29 -0.95 6.20 -12.66
C ALA A 29 -2.38 6.00 -12.10
N LEU A 30 -2.63 4.82 -11.50
CA LEU A 30 -3.89 4.49 -10.81
C LEU A 30 -3.82 4.74 -9.29
N GLY A 31 -2.64 5.06 -8.76
CA GLY A 31 -2.43 5.44 -7.37
C GLY A 31 -2.41 6.96 -7.20
N PRO A 32 -2.02 7.45 -6.01
CA PRO A 32 -1.90 8.89 -5.73
C PRO A 32 -0.92 9.66 -6.62
N GLY A 33 -0.03 8.98 -7.34
CA GLY A 33 0.99 9.56 -8.21
C GLY A 33 2.24 10.07 -7.48
N ALA A 34 2.24 10.06 -6.14
CA ALA A 34 3.36 10.52 -5.31
C ALA A 34 3.40 9.76 -3.98
N LEU A 35 4.57 9.80 -3.32
CA LEU A 35 4.69 9.25 -1.97
C LEU A 35 3.93 10.12 -0.96
N PRO A 36 3.32 9.51 0.07
CA PRO A 36 2.57 10.26 1.07
C PRO A 36 3.52 11.18 1.84
N SER A 37 3.14 12.45 1.97
CA SER A 37 3.82 13.37 2.87
C SER A 37 3.25 13.23 4.28
N MET A 38 4.13 13.17 5.28
CA MET A 38 3.71 13.24 6.68
C MET A 38 3.09 14.63 6.92
N PRO A 39 1.79 14.73 7.25
CA PRO A 39 1.21 16.03 7.53
C PRO A 39 1.83 16.61 8.81
N LYS A 40 2.17 17.90 8.78
CA LYS A 40 2.73 18.64 9.93
C LYS A 40 1.75 18.70 11.12
N VAL A 41 0.46 18.53 10.84
CA VAL A 41 -0.63 18.48 11.82
C VAL A 41 -1.31 17.13 11.70
N ARG A 42 -1.48 16.43 12.83
CA ARG A 42 -2.09 15.10 12.96
C ARG A 42 -3.61 15.07 12.73
N GLU A 43 -4.19 16.02 12.01
CA GLU A 43 -5.62 16.04 11.71
C GLU A 43 -5.95 15.11 10.55
N ARG A 44 -5.87 13.80 10.80
CA ARG A 44 -6.59 12.82 9.99
C ARG A 44 -7.57 12.10 10.91
N HIS A 45 -8.77 12.65 11.05
CA HIS A 45 -9.91 11.94 11.66
C HIS A 45 -10.50 10.93 10.65
N ILE A 46 -9.70 9.95 10.24
CA ILE A 46 -10.19 8.83 9.42
C ILE A 46 -10.81 7.81 10.38
N LEU A 47 -12.15 7.71 10.38
CA LEU A 47 -12.89 6.76 11.22
C LEU A 47 -12.86 5.33 10.66
N GLY A 48 -12.66 5.18 9.35
CA GLY A 48 -12.57 3.89 8.67
C GLY A 48 -12.17 4.03 7.21
N LEU A 49 -11.75 2.92 6.61
CA LEU A 49 -11.36 2.80 5.19
C LEU A 49 -11.91 1.49 4.62
N VAL A 50 -12.32 1.52 3.35
CA VAL A 50 -12.55 0.32 2.54
C VAL A 50 -11.40 0.18 1.55
N SER A 51 -10.76 -0.99 1.52
CA SER A 51 -9.57 -1.23 0.69
C SER A 51 -9.66 -2.60 0.01
N PRO A 52 -9.26 -2.72 -1.26
CA PRO A 52 -9.25 -4.00 -1.96
C PRO A 52 -8.17 -4.94 -1.40
N HIS A 53 -8.40 -6.26 -1.49
CA HIS A 53 -7.51 -7.28 -0.91
C HIS A 53 -6.83 -8.19 -1.95
N ALA A 54 -6.87 -7.83 -3.24
CA ALA A 54 -6.18 -8.60 -4.26
C ALA A 54 -4.66 -8.41 -4.17
N GLY A 55 -3.90 -9.20 -4.96
CA GLY A 55 -2.46 -9.02 -5.04
C GLY A 55 -2.09 -7.58 -5.44
N TYR A 56 -0.96 -7.08 -4.92
CA TYR A 56 -0.57 -5.67 -5.08
C TYR A 56 -0.39 -5.25 -6.54
N VAL A 57 -0.04 -6.18 -7.42
CA VAL A 57 0.02 -5.93 -8.88
C VAL A 57 -1.34 -5.53 -9.47
N TYR A 58 -2.45 -5.97 -8.87
CA TYR A 58 -3.80 -5.69 -9.34
C TYR A 58 -4.46 -4.53 -8.59
N SER A 59 -4.37 -4.53 -7.26
CA SER A 59 -5.13 -3.59 -6.43
C SER A 59 -4.29 -2.68 -5.55
N GLY A 60 -2.96 -2.84 -5.57
CA GLY A 60 -2.05 -2.02 -4.77
C GLY A 60 -2.15 -0.52 -5.07
N PRO A 61 -2.14 -0.09 -6.35
CA PRO A 61 -2.35 1.32 -6.70
C PRO A 61 -3.66 1.90 -6.18
N VAL A 62 -4.77 1.15 -6.27
CA VAL A 62 -6.08 1.59 -5.78
C VAL A 62 -6.10 1.69 -4.25
N ALA A 63 -5.52 0.70 -3.57
CA ALA A 63 -5.41 0.72 -2.11
C ALA A 63 -4.61 1.93 -1.61
N ALA A 64 -3.59 2.37 -2.35
CA ALA A 64 -2.71 3.48 -1.97
C ALA A 64 -3.42 4.84 -1.82
N HIS A 65 -4.62 5.04 -2.36
CA HIS A 65 -5.40 6.27 -2.12
C HIS A 65 -5.88 6.41 -0.66
N GLY A 66 -6.03 5.29 0.04
CA GLY A 66 -6.51 5.26 1.42
C GLY A 66 -5.44 5.30 2.50
N PHE A 67 -4.16 5.24 2.12
CA PHE A 67 -3.01 5.12 3.04
C PHE A 67 -2.02 6.28 2.83
#